data_AF-A0A950KW34-F1
#
_entry.id   AF-A0A950KW34-F1
#
_cell.length_a   1.000
_cell.length_b   1.000
_cell.length_c   1.000
_cell.angle_alpha   90.00
_cell.angle_beta   90.00
_cell.angle_gamma   90.00
#
_symmetry.space_group_name_H-M   'P 1'
#
loop_
_entity.id
_entity.type
_entity.pdbx_description
1 polymer ?
#
loop_
_entity_poly.entity_id
_entity_poly.type
_entity_poly.pdbx_seq_one_letter_code
_entity_poly.pdbx_strand_id
1 'polypeptide(L)'
;MWRYYAIATVIVVAFGSVVLGHRVATGDWKLHVASRGAPSSRQGNGNTGFVVTPPPSFVGQGAWVLSALPACFTQQSAKEGPSVLLRADVPQDALRIAPGTTLRRGNCTVIVRRDDIWVFRGRDRLRVPPDARLYNGPEGLTLVYRHNGRTEVRVY
;
A
#
# COMPACT_ATOMS: atom_id res chain seq x y z
N MET A 1 29.28 -15.96 36.02
CA MET A 1 28.10 -16.25 35.19
C MET A 1 27.52 -15.01 34.51
N TRP A 2 27.38 -13.86 35.20
CA TRP A 2 26.94 -12.57 34.62
C TRP A 2 27.65 -12.12 33.32
N ARG A 3 28.97 -12.34 33.23
CA ARG A 3 29.77 -11.94 32.04
C ARG A 3 29.32 -12.65 30.75
N TYR A 4 28.83 -13.88 30.83
CA TYR A 4 28.36 -14.62 29.65
C TYR A 4 27.00 -14.11 29.17
N TYR A 5 26.12 -13.69 30.09
CA TYR A 5 24.84 -13.08 29.74
C TYR A 5 25.01 -11.75 29.03
N ALA A 6 25.96 -10.91 29.46
CA ALA A 6 26.24 -9.63 28.82
C ALA A 6 26.78 -9.80 27.38
N ILE A 7 27.61 -10.82 27.14
CA ILE A 7 28.13 -11.09 25.79
C ILE A 7 27.00 -11.59 24.88
N ALA A 8 26.13 -12.48 25.38
CA ALA A 8 25.02 -13.01 24.61
C ALA A 8 24.01 -11.91 24.19
N THR A 9 23.68 -10.98 25.09
CA THR A 9 22.80 -9.85 24.75
C THR A 9 23.42 -8.92 23.70
N VAL A 10 24.72 -8.64 23.79
CA VAL A 10 25.41 -7.80 22.78
C VAL A 10 25.36 -8.45 21.40
N ILE A 11 25.57 -9.76 21.30
CA ILE A 11 25.52 -10.48 20.01
C ILE A 11 24.11 -10.43 19.42
N VAL A 12 23.07 -10.70 20.21
CA VAL A 12 21.68 -10.68 19.71
C VAL A 12 21.26 -9.28 19.24
N VAL A 13 21.63 -8.23 19.96
CA VAL A 13 21.32 -6.85 19.58
C VAL A 13 22.08 -6.42 18.33
N ALA A 14 23.35 -6.82 18.21
CA ALA A 14 24.16 -6.51 17.03
C ALA A 14 23.63 -7.22 15.77
N PHE A 15 23.33 -8.52 15.84
CA PHE A 15 22.78 -9.25 14.70
C PHE A 15 21.35 -8.80 14.36
N GLY A 16 20.51 -8.52 15.36
CA GLY A 16 19.15 -8.01 15.15
C GLY A 16 19.12 -6.66 14.43
N SER A 17 20.01 -5.73 14.82
CA SER A 17 20.07 -4.40 14.21
C SER A 17 20.56 -4.43 12.75
N VAL A 18 21.52 -5.30 12.43
CA VAL A 18 22.00 -5.49 11.04
C VAL A 18 20.91 -6.05 10.13
N VAL A 19 20.14 -7.05 10.60
CA VAL A 19 19.06 -7.66 9.81
C VAL A 19 17.90 -6.68 9.59
N LEU A 20 17.54 -5.88 10.60
CA LEU A 20 16.52 -4.83 10.45
C LEU A 20 16.97 -3.73 9.48
N GLY A 21 18.21 -3.26 9.60
CA GLY A 21 18.74 -2.23 8.70
C GLY A 21 18.75 -2.66 7.23
N HIS A 22 19.11 -3.92 6.97
CA HIS A 22 19.17 -4.44 5.59
C HIS A 22 17.79 -4.63 4.94
N ARG A 23 16.74 -4.90 5.73
CA ARG A 23 15.36 -4.97 5.20
C ARG A 23 14.78 -3.60 4.89
N VAL A 24 15.07 -2.58 5.68
CA VAL A 24 14.53 -1.22 5.48
C VAL A 24 15.16 -0.53 4.26
N ALA A 25 16.43 -0.79 3.94
CA ALA A 25 17.15 -0.10 2.86
C ALA A 25 16.76 -0.52 1.43
N THR A 26 15.93 -1.56 1.23
CA THR A 26 15.61 -2.08 -0.12
C THR A 26 14.23 -1.67 -0.65
N GLY A 27 13.48 -0.87 0.13
CA GLY A 27 12.15 -0.38 -0.23
C GLY A 27 12.17 0.97 -0.95
N ASP A 28 12.80 1.05 -2.12
CA ASP A 28 12.88 2.30 -2.89
C ASP A 28 11.53 2.59 -3.60
N TRP A 29 10.59 3.14 -2.84
CA TRP A 29 9.30 3.60 -3.35
C TRP A 29 9.49 4.96 -4.05
N LYS A 30 9.66 4.93 -5.37
CA LYS A 30 9.68 6.16 -6.18
C LYS A 30 8.27 6.77 -6.25
N LEU A 31 8.02 7.72 -5.37
CA LEU A 31 6.79 8.51 -5.33
C LEU A 31 6.80 9.52 -6.50
N HIS A 32 6.23 9.13 -7.64
CA HIS A 32 5.97 10.09 -8.71
C HIS A 32 4.72 10.91 -8.39
N VAL A 33 4.92 12.05 -7.72
CA VAL A 33 3.86 13.06 -7.56
C VAL A 33 3.68 13.77 -8.89
N ALA A 34 2.65 13.40 -9.66
CA ALA A 34 2.23 14.19 -10.80
C ALA A 34 1.52 15.46 -10.29
N SER A 35 2.26 16.54 -10.10
CA SER A 35 1.70 17.87 -9.90
C SER A 35 1.04 18.34 -11.20
N ARG A 36 -0.26 18.05 -11.36
CA ARG A 36 -1.04 18.61 -12.47
C ARG A 36 -1.69 19.92 -12.04
N GLY A 37 -1.17 21.01 -12.60
CA GLY A 37 -1.98 22.17 -12.94
C GLY A 37 -3.17 21.75 -13.81
N ALA A 38 -4.24 22.54 -13.73
CA ALA A 38 -5.53 22.29 -14.36
C ALA A 38 -5.39 21.83 -15.84
N PRO A 39 -6.07 20.74 -16.26
CA PRO A 39 -6.11 20.40 -17.68
C PRO A 39 -7.03 21.40 -18.39
N SER A 40 -6.44 22.12 -19.34
CA SER A 40 -7.15 22.89 -20.35
C SER A 40 -8.00 21.95 -21.21
N SER A 41 -9.27 22.28 -21.34
CA SER A 41 -10.19 21.71 -22.32
C SER A 41 -9.73 22.12 -23.73
N ARG A 42 -9.27 21.18 -24.54
CA ARG A 42 -9.17 21.32 -26.01
C ARG A 42 -9.37 19.98 -26.73
N GLN A 43 -10.62 19.77 -27.13
CA GLN A 43 -11.09 19.30 -28.44
C GLN A 43 -10.26 18.24 -29.20
N GLY A 44 -10.87 17.07 -29.42
CA GLY A 44 -10.42 16.04 -30.36
C GLY A 44 -11.60 15.20 -30.83
N ASN A 45 -12.19 15.59 -31.96
CA ASN A 45 -13.14 14.82 -32.75
C ASN A 45 -12.38 13.67 -33.45
N GLY A 46 -12.90 12.44 -33.41
CA GLY A 46 -12.34 11.32 -34.18
C GLY A 46 -12.64 9.95 -33.58
N ASN A 47 -13.57 9.23 -34.20
CA ASN A 47 -13.84 7.82 -33.98
C ASN A 47 -12.54 7.01 -33.87
N THR A 48 -12.29 6.41 -32.70
CA THR A 48 -11.35 5.29 -32.55
C THR A 48 -12.15 4.10 -32.04
N GLY A 49 -12.08 3.01 -32.80
CA GLY A 49 -12.90 1.81 -32.64
C GLY A 49 -12.86 1.24 -31.22
N PHE A 50 -13.90 0.45 -30.90
CA PHE A 50 -13.97 -0.35 -29.70
C PHE A 50 -12.65 -1.11 -29.47
N VAL A 51 -11.79 -0.55 -28.63
CA VAL A 51 -10.72 -1.32 -28.00
C VAL A 51 -11.44 -2.21 -27.02
N VAL A 52 -11.84 -3.39 -27.47
CA VAL A 52 -12.29 -4.47 -26.61
C VAL A 52 -11.10 -4.80 -25.74
N THR A 53 -11.06 -4.16 -24.57
CA THR A 53 -10.06 -4.45 -23.55
C THR A 53 -10.35 -5.90 -23.16
N PRO A 54 -9.40 -6.84 -23.34
CA PRO A 54 -9.64 -8.23 -23.00
C PRO A 54 -10.16 -8.31 -21.56
N PRO A 55 -11.15 -9.18 -21.28
CA PRO A 55 -11.66 -9.33 -19.93
C PRO A 55 -10.48 -9.63 -18.98
N PRO A 56 -10.43 -8.97 -17.81
CA PRO A 56 -9.36 -9.21 -16.85
C PRO A 56 -9.36 -10.68 -16.44
N SER A 57 -8.16 -11.25 -16.27
CA SER A 57 -8.00 -12.64 -15.84
C SER A 57 -8.52 -12.91 -14.43
N PHE A 58 -8.60 -11.86 -13.60
CA PHE A 58 -9.13 -11.94 -12.24
C PHE A 58 -9.66 -10.57 -11.78
N VAL A 59 -10.82 -10.57 -11.12
CA VAL A 59 -11.44 -9.41 -10.48
C VAL A 59 -11.80 -9.78 -9.05
N GLY A 60 -11.35 -8.97 -8.09
CA GLY A 60 -11.58 -9.19 -6.67
C GLY A 60 -11.71 -7.88 -5.91
N GLN A 61 -12.48 -7.92 -4.81
CA GLN A 61 -12.71 -6.79 -3.93
C GLN A 61 -12.51 -7.19 -2.46
N GLY A 62 -11.77 -6.37 -1.72
CA GLY A 62 -11.55 -6.56 -0.29
C GLY A 62 -10.34 -5.80 0.25
N ALA A 63 -10.25 -5.61 1.56
CA ALA A 63 -9.09 -5.01 2.22
C ALA A 63 -7.82 -5.87 2.06
N TRP A 64 -7.99 -7.16 1.76
CA TRP A 64 -6.92 -8.12 1.48
C TRP A 64 -6.35 -8.05 0.06
N VAL A 65 -6.87 -7.18 -0.81
CA VAL A 65 -6.51 -7.12 -2.24
C VAL A 65 -5.00 -6.98 -2.46
N LEU A 66 -4.31 -6.18 -1.66
CA LEU A 66 -2.86 -6.01 -1.79
C LEU A 66 -2.12 -7.30 -1.43
N SER A 67 -2.57 -8.03 -0.39
CA SER A 67 -1.99 -9.30 0.03
C SER A 67 -2.17 -10.43 -1.00
N ALA A 68 -3.18 -10.35 -1.87
CA ALA A 68 -3.37 -11.29 -2.98
C ALA A 68 -2.37 -11.08 -4.13
N LEU A 69 -1.53 -10.04 -4.06
CA LEU A 69 -0.49 -9.73 -5.03
C LEU A 69 0.91 -9.81 -4.38
N PRO A 70 1.37 -11.01 -3.94
CA PRO A 70 2.62 -11.15 -3.18
C PRO A 70 3.87 -10.78 -3.97
N ALA A 71 3.80 -10.80 -5.31
CA ALA A 71 4.90 -10.32 -6.16
C ALA A 71 5.10 -8.79 -6.10
N CYS A 72 4.12 -8.05 -5.57
CA CYS A 72 4.12 -6.58 -5.55
C CYS A 72 4.05 -6.01 -4.13
N PHE A 73 3.31 -6.67 -3.23
CA PHE A 73 3.14 -6.27 -1.85
C PHE A 73 3.42 -7.46 -0.94
N THR A 74 4.37 -7.31 -0.04
CA THR A 74 4.67 -8.33 0.97
C THR A 74 4.04 -7.87 2.26
N GLN A 75 2.93 -8.48 2.69
CA GLN A 75 2.32 -8.10 3.96
C GLN A 75 3.27 -8.42 5.12
N GLN A 76 3.62 -7.42 5.90
CA GLN A 76 4.49 -7.54 7.06
C GLN A 76 3.67 -7.82 8.33
N SER A 77 2.53 -7.15 8.46
CA SER A 77 1.63 -7.32 9.60
C SER A 77 0.17 -7.02 9.22
N ALA A 78 -0.75 -7.58 9.99
CA ALA A 78 -2.17 -7.25 9.93
C ALA A 78 -2.75 -7.25 11.34
N LYS A 79 -3.56 -6.25 11.66
CA LYS A 79 -4.33 -6.14 12.90
C LYS A 79 -5.78 -5.80 12.56
N GLU A 80 -6.71 -6.45 13.23
CA GLU A 80 -8.14 -6.16 13.10
C GLU A 80 -8.77 -6.08 14.48
N GLY A 81 -9.69 -5.15 14.67
CA GLY A 81 -10.39 -4.99 15.94
C GLY A 81 -11.29 -3.76 15.99
N PRO A 82 -11.88 -3.46 17.16
CA PRO A 82 -12.66 -2.25 17.37
C PRO A 82 -11.85 -0.99 17.04
N SER A 83 -12.45 -0.04 16.33
CA SER A 83 -11.75 1.17 15.86
C SER A 83 -11.13 2.00 16.99
N VAL A 84 -11.72 1.95 18.18
CA VAL A 84 -11.20 2.65 19.37
C VAL A 84 -9.88 2.07 19.86
N LEU A 85 -9.68 0.75 19.74
CA LEU A 85 -8.47 0.08 20.22
C LEU A 85 -7.31 0.24 19.22
N LEU A 86 -7.63 0.31 17.93
CA LEU A 86 -6.63 0.45 16.86
C LEU A 86 -6.35 1.90 16.45
N ARG A 87 -6.85 2.89 17.20
CA ARG A 87 -6.64 4.30 16.85
C ARG A 87 -5.14 4.67 16.83
N ALA A 88 -4.34 4.08 17.71
CA ALA A 88 -2.90 4.32 17.78
C ALA A 88 -2.11 3.65 16.64
N ASP A 89 -2.66 2.59 16.04
CA ASP A 89 -2.05 1.88 14.91
C ASP A 89 -2.34 2.56 13.56
N VAL A 90 -3.27 3.51 13.52
CA VAL A 90 -3.59 4.26 12.30
C VAL A 90 -2.60 5.41 12.11
N PRO A 91 -1.89 5.48 10.96
CA PRO A 91 -1.00 6.60 10.69
C PRO A 91 -1.73 7.94 10.69
N GLN A 92 -0.99 9.02 10.98
CA GLN A 92 -1.53 10.38 10.90
C GLN A 92 -2.01 10.71 9.48
N ASP A 93 -3.06 11.51 9.36
CA ASP A 93 -3.66 11.85 8.06
C ASP A 93 -2.70 12.61 7.12
N ALA A 94 -1.67 13.27 7.65
CA ALA A 94 -0.61 13.88 6.85
C ALA A 94 0.18 12.87 6.00
N LEU A 95 0.22 11.60 6.42
CA LEU A 95 0.86 10.49 5.71
C LEU A 95 -0.08 9.83 4.69
N ARG A 96 -1.34 10.27 4.61
CA ARG A 96 -2.31 9.72 3.67
C ARG A 96 -1.88 10.02 2.24
N ILE A 97 -1.89 9.00 1.40
CA ILE A 97 -1.66 9.16 -0.02
C ILE A 97 -2.88 9.83 -0.64
N ALA A 98 -2.66 10.97 -1.28
CA ALA A 98 -3.72 11.79 -1.83
C ALA A 98 -4.45 11.07 -2.99
N PRO A 99 -5.77 11.30 -3.14
CA PRO A 99 -6.47 10.98 -4.37
C PRO A 99 -5.78 11.57 -5.61
N GLY A 100 -5.75 10.82 -6.70
CA GLY A 100 -5.04 11.17 -7.94
C GLY A 100 -3.60 10.64 -7.99
N THR A 101 -3.07 10.13 -6.88
CA THR A 101 -1.72 9.52 -6.87
C THR A 101 -1.73 8.17 -7.56
N THR A 102 -0.71 7.95 -8.40
CA THR A 102 -0.42 6.66 -9.02
C THR A 102 0.93 6.15 -8.50
N LEU A 103 0.93 4.97 -7.88
CA LEU A 103 2.14 4.29 -7.41
C LEU A 103 2.47 3.16 -8.39
N ARG A 104 3.76 2.99 -8.72
CA ARG A 104 4.21 1.94 -9.63
C ARG A 104 5.38 1.19 -9.01
N ARG A 105 5.32 -0.15 -9.05
CA ARG A 105 6.40 -1.04 -8.61
C ARG A 105 6.41 -2.27 -9.50
N GLY A 106 7.49 -2.47 -10.25
CA GLY A 106 7.57 -3.57 -11.23
C GLY A 106 6.40 -3.52 -12.23
N ASN A 107 5.65 -4.63 -12.32
CA ASN A 107 4.45 -4.75 -13.16
C ASN A 107 3.14 -4.35 -12.46
N CYS A 108 3.22 -3.80 -11.24
CA CYS A 108 2.07 -3.38 -10.46
C CYS A 108 1.89 -1.87 -10.48
N THR A 109 0.63 -1.44 -10.65
CA THR A 109 0.21 -0.05 -10.59
C THR A 109 -0.94 0.10 -9.62
N VAL A 110 -0.81 0.98 -8.63
CA VAL A 110 -1.87 1.37 -7.71
C VAL A 110 -2.35 2.75 -8.09
N ILE A 111 -3.64 2.92 -8.30
CA ILE A 111 -4.27 4.20 -8.57
C ILE A 111 -5.17 4.54 -7.39
N VAL A 112 -4.77 5.53 -6.61
CA VAL A 112 -5.56 6.05 -5.48
C VAL A 112 -6.53 7.07 -6.05
N ARG A 113 -7.83 6.81 -5.96
CA ARG A 113 -8.88 7.75 -6.35
C ARG A 113 -9.52 8.34 -5.10
N ARG A 114 -10.51 9.21 -5.30
CA ARG A 114 -11.22 9.88 -4.20
C ARG A 114 -11.93 8.86 -3.31
N ASP A 115 -12.61 7.93 -3.96
CA ASP A 115 -13.53 7.00 -3.30
C ASP A 115 -13.10 5.55 -3.40
N ASP A 116 -12.07 5.19 -4.17
CA ASP A 116 -11.57 3.82 -4.20
C ASP A 116 -10.09 3.77 -4.55
N ILE A 117 -9.51 2.58 -4.39
CA ILE A 117 -8.13 2.31 -4.79
C ILE A 117 -8.18 1.14 -5.77
N TRP A 118 -7.59 1.32 -6.93
CA TRP A 118 -7.47 0.28 -7.94
C TRP A 118 -6.05 -0.23 -8.02
N VAL A 119 -5.90 -1.54 -8.11
CA VAL A 119 -4.60 -2.18 -8.30
C VAL A 119 -4.62 -2.98 -9.58
N PHE A 120 -3.60 -2.77 -10.39
CA PHE A 120 -3.42 -3.40 -11.68
C PHE A 120 -2.12 -4.19 -11.66
N ARG A 121 -2.16 -5.44 -12.12
CA ARG A 121 -0.98 -6.28 -12.36
C ARG A 121 -1.10 -6.89 -13.75
N GLY A 122 -0.42 -6.34 -14.74
CA GLY A 122 -0.62 -6.73 -16.13
C GLY A 122 -2.09 -6.53 -16.56
N ARG A 123 -2.83 -7.63 -16.76
CA ARG A 123 -4.27 -7.62 -17.08
C ARG A 123 -5.19 -7.80 -15.88
N ASP A 124 -4.67 -8.16 -14.71
CA ASP A 124 -5.47 -8.32 -13.50
C ASP A 124 -5.87 -6.96 -12.95
N ARG A 125 -7.11 -6.85 -12.47
CA ARG A 125 -7.66 -5.62 -11.92
C ARG A 125 -8.38 -5.91 -10.62
N LEU A 126 -7.87 -5.35 -9.53
CA LEU A 126 -8.41 -5.51 -8.19
C LEU A 126 -8.88 -4.17 -7.64
N ARG A 127 -9.95 -4.20 -6.86
CA ARG A 127 -10.52 -3.00 -6.25
C ARG A 127 -10.46 -3.10 -4.74
N VAL A 128 -9.77 -2.17 -4.11
CA VAL A 128 -9.84 -2.02 -2.66
C VAL A 128 -11.16 -1.31 -2.31
N PRO A 129 -11.87 -1.72 -1.24
CA PRO A 129 -13.10 -1.09 -0.78
C PRO A 129 -12.99 0.43 -0.59
N PRO A 130 -14.09 1.17 -0.80
CA PRO A 130 -14.08 2.64 -0.84
C PRO A 130 -13.80 3.34 0.49
N ASP A 131 -14.06 2.62 1.58
CA ASP A 131 -13.80 2.93 2.97
C ASP A 131 -12.35 2.62 3.40
N ALA A 132 -11.55 2.06 2.50
CA ALA A 132 -10.12 1.91 2.71
C ALA A 132 -9.33 3.18 2.35
N ARG A 133 -8.21 3.38 3.04
CA ARG A 133 -7.30 4.51 2.90
C ARG A 133 -5.87 4.00 2.91
N LEU A 134 -5.04 4.57 2.03
CA LEU A 134 -3.64 4.19 1.87
C LEU A 134 -2.76 5.30 2.44
N TYR A 135 -1.74 4.90 3.20
CA TYR A 135 -0.79 5.77 3.86
C TYR A 135 0.62 5.37 3.46
N ASN A 136 1.51 6.35 3.36
CA ASN A 136 2.94 6.14 3.18
C ASN A 136 3.65 6.50 4.50
N GLY A 137 3.83 5.50 5.36
CA GLY A 137 4.42 5.67 6.68
C GLY A 137 5.90 5.23 6.73
N PRO A 138 6.56 5.38 7.89
CA PRO A 138 7.95 4.96 8.07
C PRO A 138 8.15 3.45 7.94
N GLU A 139 7.12 2.65 8.23
CA GLU A 139 7.13 1.19 8.09
C GLU A 139 6.82 0.70 6.67
N GLY A 140 6.53 1.63 5.74
CA GLY A 140 6.14 1.34 4.38
C GLY A 140 4.70 1.70 4.08
N LEU A 141 4.07 0.90 3.22
CA LEU A 141 2.72 1.19 2.75
C LEU A 141 1.70 0.62 3.73
N THR A 142 0.87 1.47 4.33
CA THR A 142 -0.16 1.03 5.28
C THR A 142 -1.54 1.18 4.65
N LEU A 143 -2.30 0.09 4.59
CA LEU A 143 -3.71 0.10 4.23
C LEU A 143 -4.55 0.07 5.50
N VAL A 144 -5.42 1.06 5.66
CA VAL A 144 -6.38 1.14 6.76
C VAL A 144 -7.77 1.01 6.17
N TYR A 145 -8.53 0.03 6.63
CA TYR A 145 -9.90 -0.21 6.24
C TYR A 145 -10.81 -0.04 7.46
N ARG A 146 -11.88 0.77 7.35
CA ARG A 146 -12.81 1.03 8.45
C ARG A 146 -14.21 0.68 8.05
N HIS A 147 -14.82 -0.28 8.75
CA HIS A 147 -16.16 -0.77 8.44
C HIS A 147 -16.93 -1.12 9.71
N ASN A 148 -18.15 -0.60 9.86
CA ASN A 148 -19.05 -0.89 10.98
C ASN A 148 -18.40 -0.79 12.38
N GLY A 149 -17.59 0.25 12.62
CA GLY A 149 -16.90 0.46 13.90
C GLY A 149 -15.72 -0.48 14.17
N ARG A 150 -15.33 -1.28 13.18
CA ARG A 150 -14.09 -2.07 13.15
C ARG A 150 -13.07 -1.39 12.24
N THR A 151 -11.81 -1.52 12.62
CA THR A 151 -10.68 -1.10 11.81
C THR A 151 -9.82 -2.32 11.51
N GLU A 152 -9.33 -2.40 10.29
CA GLU A 152 -8.28 -3.31 9.88
C GLU A 152 -7.09 -2.47 9.40
N VAL A 153 -5.91 -2.76 9.94
CA VAL A 153 -4.65 -2.11 9.58
C VAL A 153 -3.71 -3.18 9.02
N ARG A 154 -3.22 -2.98 7.80
CA ARG A 154 -2.25 -3.87 7.15
C ARG A 154 -1.03 -3.08 6.71
N VAL A 155 0.16 -3.57 7.05
CA VAL A 155 1.45 -2.97 6.66
C VAL A 155 2.11 -3.84 5.60
N TYR A 156 2.63 -3.21 4.54
CA TYR A 156 3.27 -3.85 3.38
C TYR A 156 4.66 -3.26 3.11
#